data_AF-A0A920TSG7-F1
#
_entry.id   AF-A0A920TSG7-F1
#
_cell.length_a   1.000
_cell.length_b   1.000
_cell.length_c   1.000
_cell.angle_alpha   90.00
_cell.angle_beta   90.00
_cell.angle_gamma   90.00
#
_symmetry.space_group_name_H-M   'P 1'
#
loop_
_entity.id
_entity.type
_entity.pdbx_description
1 polymer ?
#
loop_
_entity_poly.entity_id
_entity_poly.type
_entity_poly.pdbx_seq_one_letter_code
_entity_poly.pdbx_strand_id
1 'polypeptide(L)'
;MQLCIEPVDQSGGCAYGYACAYTDSISWASPSEPLPMIRDPRVAFEMLFGAGGTAEERAARRKTNKSILDWITEEIAFLRKDLGPTDHARLDRYLDNVRELERRIQAIEAQNRSGESRELPEAPAGVPDSFEEHVKLMFDLQALAFASDVTRVFSFKTGRDASGRVYPESGTDRPFHGASHHGGREEAILEFFKINKYHTSLLPYLLNNLASVEEADGNLLDNTMIIYGSPMADGNLHNHRRCPLIVLGGAGGHNPGNLHLKAPDGTPMANVMLSLLHDLGVDDLENFGDSSGEFSLSMPVTFSTNS
;
A
#
# COMPACT_ATOMS: atom_id res chain seq x y z
N MET A 1 -3.78 -8.67 -3.76
CA MET A 1 -4.95 -7.76 -3.67
C MET A 1 -4.51 -6.34 -4.07
N GLN A 2 -5.34 -5.55 -4.76
CA GLN A 2 -5.04 -4.13 -5.04
C GLN A 2 -5.90 -3.19 -4.19
N LEU A 3 -5.25 -2.38 -3.36
CA LEU A 3 -5.87 -1.29 -2.61
C LEU A 3 -5.72 0.04 -3.36
N CYS A 4 -6.62 0.99 -3.14
CA CYS A 4 -6.48 2.35 -3.64
C CYS A 4 -7.12 3.41 -2.74
N ILE A 5 -6.73 4.67 -2.92
CA ILE A 5 -7.35 5.82 -2.24
C ILE A 5 -8.38 6.53 -3.12
N GLU A 6 -8.05 6.71 -4.39
CA GLU A 6 -8.91 7.37 -5.37
C GLU A 6 -9.75 6.35 -6.16
N PRO A 7 -10.96 6.73 -6.61
CA PRO A 7 -11.83 5.82 -7.35
C PRO A 7 -11.28 5.47 -8.74
N VAL A 8 -11.75 4.34 -9.27
CA VAL A 8 -11.64 3.99 -10.70
C VAL A 8 -12.43 5.03 -11.49
N ASP A 9 -11.84 5.63 -12.52
CA ASP A 9 -12.61 6.48 -13.42
C ASP A 9 -13.33 5.59 -14.43
N GLN A 10 -14.62 5.30 -14.18
CA GLN A 10 -15.43 4.54 -15.14
C GLN A 10 -15.85 5.38 -16.36
N SER A 11 -15.46 6.66 -16.44
CA SER A 11 -16.01 7.59 -17.42
C SER A 11 -15.04 7.94 -18.55
N GLY A 12 -14.74 6.97 -19.43
CA GLY A 12 -14.43 7.16 -20.86
C GLY A 12 -13.38 8.20 -21.32
N GLY A 13 -12.71 8.87 -20.40
CA GLY A 13 -11.85 10.04 -20.61
C GLY A 13 -10.43 9.78 -20.14
N CYS A 14 -10.04 8.51 -20.06
CA CYS A 14 -8.67 8.12 -19.83
C CYS A 14 -7.83 8.70 -20.96
N ALA A 15 -7.08 9.74 -20.60
CA ALA A 15 -6.36 10.57 -21.55
C ALA A 15 -5.38 9.70 -22.35
N TYR A 16 -5.09 10.12 -23.59
CA TYR A 16 -4.10 9.51 -24.49
C TYR A 16 -4.50 8.19 -25.17
N GLY A 17 -5.79 7.83 -25.21
CA GLY A 17 -6.29 6.71 -26.05
C GLY A 17 -6.07 5.31 -25.48
N TYR A 18 -5.69 5.22 -24.20
CA TYR A 18 -5.60 3.96 -23.46
C TYR A 18 -6.91 3.64 -22.75
N ALA A 19 -7.19 2.34 -22.57
CA ALA A 19 -8.29 1.91 -21.72
C ALA A 19 -8.05 2.34 -20.25
N CYS A 20 -9.10 2.72 -19.54
CA CYS A 20 -9.02 3.16 -18.14
C CYS A 20 -8.40 2.14 -17.20
N ALA A 21 -8.50 0.85 -17.55
CA ALA A 21 -7.80 -0.22 -16.85
C ALA A 21 -6.29 0.05 -16.71
N TYR A 22 -5.63 0.61 -17.73
CA TYR A 22 -4.20 0.92 -17.71
C TYR A 22 -3.85 2.22 -16.98
N THR A 23 -4.80 3.16 -16.88
CA THR A 23 -4.62 4.38 -16.09
C THR A 23 -4.77 4.10 -14.60
N ASP A 24 -5.67 3.17 -14.26
CA ASP A 24 -6.11 2.97 -12.90
C ASP A 24 -5.39 1.81 -12.20
N SER A 25 -5.10 0.72 -12.91
CA SER A 25 -4.60 -0.53 -12.29
C SER A 25 -3.08 -0.62 -12.29
N ILE A 26 -2.51 -1.11 -11.19
CA ILE A 26 -1.06 -1.36 -11.04
C ILE A 26 -0.75 -2.84 -10.80
N SER A 27 -1.77 -3.70 -10.79
CA SER A 27 -1.64 -5.15 -10.61
C SER A 27 -2.71 -5.86 -11.42
N TRP A 28 -2.32 -7.01 -11.98
CA TRP A 28 -3.07 -7.72 -13.00
C TRP A 28 -3.03 -9.22 -12.70
N ALA A 29 -4.17 -9.90 -12.82
CA ALA A 29 -4.26 -11.36 -12.68
C ALA A 29 -3.75 -12.09 -13.93
N SER A 30 -3.84 -11.43 -15.08
CA SER A 30 -3.29 -11.87 -16.36
C SER A 30 -2.98 -10.65 -17.23
N PRO A 31 -2.27 -10.78 -18.36
CA PRO A 31 -1.91 -9.65 -19.23
C PRO A 31 -3.09 -8.77 -19.69
N SER A 32 -4.32 -9.27 -19.63
CA SER A 32 -5.54 -8.57 -20.04
C SER A 32 -6.59 -8.41 -18.93
N GLU A 33 -6.31 -8.86 -17.71
CA GLU A 33 -7.27 -8.82 -16.60
C GLU A 33 -6.69 -8.06 -15.40
N PRO A 34 -7.10 -6.79 -15.17
CA PRO A 34 -6.63 -6.03 -14.03
C PRO A 34 -7.27 -6.56 -12.75
N LEU A 35 -6.53 -6.49 -11.63
CA LEU A 35 -7.14 -6.78 -10.33
C LEU A 35 -8.11 -5.65 -9.96
N PRO A 36 -9.29 -6.00 -9.38
CA PRO A 36 -10.20 -4.99 -8.85
C PRO A 36 -9.52 -4.10 -7.81
N MET A 37 -9.74 -2.78 -7.93
CA MET A 37 -9.24 -1.82 -6.96
C MET A 37 -10.20 -1.69 -5.78
N ILE A 38 -9.69 -1.89 -4.58
CA ILE A 38 -10.47 -1.80 -3.36
C ILE A 38 -10.18 -0.46 -2.69
N ARG A 39 -11.15 0.45 -2.80
CA ARG A 39 -11.11 1.78 -2.19
C ARG A 39 -11.65 1.82 -0.78
N ASP A 40 -12.69 1.02 -0.51
CA ASP A 40 -13.43 1.08 0.76
C ASP A 40 -12.74 0.20 1.82
N PRO A 41 -12.25 0.77 2.94
CA PRO A 41 -11.67 0.03 4.05
C PRO A 41 -12.59 -1.07 4.61
N ARG A 42 -13.91 -0.86 4.63
CA ARG A 42 -14.87 -1.90 5.04
C ARG A 42 -14.80 -3.09 4.09
N VAL A 43 -14.75 -2.85 2.79
CA VAL A 43 -14.64 -3.92 1.79
C VAL A 43 -13.33 -4.68 1.94
N ALA A 44 -12.21 -3.96 2.13
CA ALA A 44 -10.91 -4.59 2.38
C ALA A 44 -10.92 -5.44 3.67
N PHE A 45 -11.46 -4.91 4.77
CA PHE A 45 -11.59 -5.62 6.04
C PHE A 45 -12.40 -6.91 5.90
N GLU A 46 -13.55 -6.86 5.23
CA GLU A 46 -14.40 -8.04 5.00
C GLU A 46 -13.73 -9.07 4.08
N MET A 47 -12.96 -8.64 3.08
CA MET A 47 -12.24 -9.56 2.20
C MET A 47 -11.10 -10.28 2.93
N LEU A 48 -10.42 -9.59 3.85
CA LEU A 48 -9.28 -10.13 4.59
C LEU A 48 -9.74 -10.98 5.78
N PHE A 49 -10.65 -10.47 6.60
CA PHE A 49 -10.99 -11.06 7.89
C PHE A 49 -12.36 -11.73 7.89
N GLY A 50 -13.25 -11.38 6.94
CA GLY A 50 -14.62 -11.89 6.80
C GLY A 50 -14.75 -13.37 6.43
N ALA A 51 -13.64 -14.08 6.24
CA ALA A 51 -13.62 -15.50 5.90
C ALA A 51 -14.20 -16.37 7.04
N GLY A 52 -14.96 -17.42 6.69
CA GLY A 52 -15.57 -18.34 7.66
C GLY A 52 -17.11 -18.39 7.63
N GLY A 53 -17.73 -18.32 6.45
CA GLY A 53 -19.18 -18.58 6.30
C GLY A 53 -19.71 -18.40 4.88
N THR A 54 -20.98 -18.70 4.65
CA THR A 54 -21.64 -18.57 3.33
C THR A 54 -21.77 -17.10 2.89
N ALA A 55 -22.08 -16.88 1.61
CA ALA A 55 -22.38 -15.52 1.12
C ALA A 55 -23.57 -14.90 1.86
N GLU A 56 -24.57 -15.69 2.26
CA GLU A 56 -25.67 -15.22 3.11
C GLU A 56 -25.20 -14.86 4.52
N GLU A 57 -24.35 -15.67 5.15
CA GLU A 57 -23.82 -15.39 6.49
C GLU A 57 -22.98 -14.10 6.49
N ARG A 58 -22.16 -13.88 5.45
CA ARG A 58 -21.44 -12.60 5.27
C ARG A 58 -22.40 -11.43 5.04
N ALA A 59 -23.47 -11.62 4.26
CA ALA A 59 -24.47 -10.58 4.04
C ALA A 59 -25.30 -10.26 5.30
N ALA A 60 -25.60 -11.28 6.11
CA ALA A 60 -26.27 -11.14 7.40
C ALA A 60 -25.36 -10.43 8.40
N ARG A 61 -24.07 -10.79 8.45
CA ARG A 61 -23.04 -10.10 9.25
C ARG A 61 -22.98 -8.61 8.93
N ARG A 62 -22.93 -8.23 7.66
CA ARG A 62 -22.96 -6.81 7.24
C ARG A 62 -24.20 -6.03 7.70
N LYS A 63 -25.31 -6.73 7.98
CA LYS A 63 -26.55 -6.10 8.49
C LYS A 63 -26.57 -5.98 10.01
N THR A 64 -25.71 -6.73 10.71
CA THR A 64 -25.56 -6.66 12.16
C THR A 64 -24.35 -5.79 12.49
N ASN A 65 -24.48 -4.75 13.30
CA ASN A 65 -23.32 -4.00 13.83
C ASN A 65 -22.53 -4.82 14.89
N LYS A 66 -22.45 -6.14 14.74
CA LYS A 66 -21.70 -7.04 15.62
C LYS A 66 -20.28 -7.18 15.08
N SER A 67 -19.32 -7.29 15.98
CA SER A 67 -17.93 -7.48 15.57
C SER A 67 -17.76 -8.83 14.89
N ILE A 68 -16.85 -8.93 13.95
CA ILE A 68 -16.49 -10.23 13.36
C ILE A 68 -16.02 -11.24 14.43
N LEU A 69 -15.36 -10.75 15.49
CA LEU A 69 -14.86 -11.60 16.56
C LEU A 69 -15.96 -12.21 17.41
N ASP A 70 -17.15 -11.59 17.45
CA ASP A 70 -18.28 -12.13 18.22
C ASP A 70 -18.70 -13.51 17.70
N TRP A 71 -18.46 -13.78 16.41
CA TRP A 71 -18.83 -15.02 15.73
C TRP A 71 -17.83 -16.15 15.87
N ILE A 72 -16.57 -15.85 16.24
CA ILE A 72 -15.50 -16.84 16.39
C ILE A 72 -15.05 -17.01 17.84
N THR A 73 -15.90 -16.59 18.79
CA THR A 73 -15.56 -16.59 20.22
C THR A 73 -15.28 -18.01 20.74
N GLU A 74 -16.01 -19.02 20.26
CA GLU A 74 -15.84 -20.41 20.69
C GLU A 74 -14.54 -21.02 20.14
N GLU A 75 -14.22 -20.76 18.87
CA GLU A 75 -12.99 -21.19 18.20
C GLU A 75 -11.76 -20.56 18.86
N ILE A 76 -11.82 -19.27 19.19
CA ILE A 76 -10.78 -18.58 19.95
C ILE A 76 -10.60 -19.24 21.32
N ALA A 77 -11.69 -19.54 22.04
CA ALA A 77 -11.62 -20.18 23.35
C ALA A 77 -11.04 -21.60 23.28
N PHE A 78 -11.28 -22.32 22.18
CA PHE A 78 -10.66 -23.62 21.95
C PHE A 78 -9.16 -23.49 21.68
N LEU A 79 -8.77 -22.62 20.74
CA LEU A 79 -7.37 -22.37 20.38
C LEU A 79 -6.54 -21.97 21.62
N ARG A 80 -7.08 -21.11 22.48
CA ARG A 80 -6.41 -20.69 23.73
C ARG A 80 -6.04 -21.85 24.66
N LYS A 81 -6.72 -22.99 24.61
CA LYS A 81 -6.39 -24.14 25.49
C LYS A 81 -5.06 -24.80 25.12
N ASP A 82 -4.67 -24.70 23.85
CA ASP A 82 -3.49 -25.37 23.31
C ASP A 82 -2.27 -24.44 23.21
N LEU A 83 -2.45 -23.14 23.44
CA LEU A 83 -1.40 -22.14 23.35
C LEU A 83 -0.67 -21.92 24.69
N GLY A 84 0.64 -21.62 24.61
CA GLY A 84 1.43 -21.17 25.76
C GLY A 84 1.24 -19.68 26.07
N PRO A 85 1.74 -19.17 27.23
CA PRO A 85 1.50 -17.79 27.66
C PRO A 85 1.94 -16.71 26.64
N THR A 86 3.05 -16.94 25.94
CA THR A 86 3.54 -16.02 24.90
C THR A 86 2.57 -15.93 23.73
N ASP A 87 2.03 -17.07 23.28
CA ASP A 87 1.10 -17.11 22.16
C ASP A 87 -0.30 -16.60 22.56
N HIS A 88 -0.67 -16.71 23.84
CA HIS A 88 -1.87 -16.03 24.35
C HIS A 88 -1.75 -14.51 24.20
N ALA A 89 -0.61 -13.93 24.59
CA ALA A 89 -0.40 -12.49 24.47
C ALA A 89 -0.40 -12.03 23.00
N ARG A 90 0.15 -12.83 22.08
CA ARG A 90 0.10 -12.56 20.63
C ARG A 90 -1.33 -12.61 20.10
N LEU A 91 -2.09 -13.65 20.48
CA LEU A 91 -3.50 -13.79 20.10
C LEU A 91 -4.35 -12.62 20.64
N ASP A 92 -4.18 -12.25 21.91
CA ASP A 92 -4.91 -11.13 22.51
C ASP A 92 -4.62 -9.81 21.77
N ARG A 93 -3.34 -9.53 21.48
CA ARG A 93 -2.93 -8.36 20.70
C ARG A 93 -3.55 -8.36 19.30
N TYR A 94 -3.58 -9.51 18.62
CA TYR A 94 -4.22 -9.63 17.31
C TYR A 94 -5.73 -9.33 17.39
N LEU A 95 -6.45 -9.94 18.34
CA LEU A 95 -7.88 -9.74 18.50
C LEU A 95 -8.23 -8.28 18.86
N ASP A 96 -7.42 -7.64 19.70
CA ASP A 96 -7.58 -6.22 20.03
C ASP A 96 -7.35 -5.32 18.81
N ASN A 97 -6.34 -5.63 17.99
CA ASN A 97 -6.08 -4.90 16.74
C ASN A 97 -7.24 -5.05 15.74
N VAL A 98 -7.81 -6.25 15.57
CA VAL A 98 -8.99 -6.48 14.72
C VAL A 98 -10.16 -5.62 15.19
N ARG A 99 -10.46 -5.62 16.50
CA ARG A 99 -11.57 -4.83 17.09
C ARG A 99 -11.36 -3.34 16.91
N GLU A 100 -10.15 -2.85 17.18
CA GLU A 100 -9.86 -1.42 17.07
C GLU A 100 -9.98 -0.94 15.63
N LEU A 101 -9.52 -1.74 14.67
CA LEU A 101 -9.62 -1.43 13.25
C LEU A 101 -11.09 -1.41 12.80
N GLU A 102 -11.86 -2.42 13.20
CA GLU A 102 -13.30 -2.47 12.92
C GLU A 102 -14.05 -1.28 13.53
N ARG A 103 -13.73 -0.92 14.78
CA ARG A 103 -14.32 0.23 15.49
C ARG A 103 -14.03 1.54 14.76
N ARG A 104 -12.80 1.75 14.26
CA ARG A 104 -12.42 2.93 13.48
C ARG A 104 -13.21 2.99 12.17
N ILE A 105 -13.32 1.88 11.44
CA ILE A 105 -14.15 1.80 10.22
C ILE A 105 -15.62 2.15 10.54
N GLN A 106 -16.18 1.60 11.62
CA GLN A 106 -17.57 1.91 12.04
C GLN A 106 -17.75 3.39 12.41
N ALA A 107 -16.76 4.02 13.05
CA ALA A 107 -16.81 5.43 13.39
C ALA A 107 -16.84 6.31 12.13
N ILE A 108 -16.01 6.01 11.13
CA ILE A 108 -16.01 6.66 9.82
C ILE A 108 -17.37 6.48 9.13
N GLU A 109 -17.90 5.25 9.10
CA GLU A 109 -19.20 4.94 8.51
C GLU A 109 -20.34 5.72 9.18
N ALA A 110 -20.30 5.84 10.51
CA ALA A 110 -21.30 6.60 11.27
C ALA A 110 -21.21 8.10 10.99
N GLN A 111 -20.00 8.66 10.98
CA GLN A 111 -19.77 10.07 10.65
C GLN A 111 -20.24 10.39 9.23
N ASN A 112 -19.86 9.56 8.25
CA ASN A 112 -20.22 9.77 6.85
C ASN A 112 -21.72 9.58 6.55
N ARG A 113 -22.46 8.91 7.44
CA ARG A 113 -23.93 8.76 7.36
C ARG A 113 -24.70 9.76 8.21
N SER A 114 -24.01 10.64 8.96
CA SER A 114 -24.65 11.59 9.89
C SER A 114 -25.50 12.64 9.18
N GLY A 115 -25.25 12.89 7.89
CA GLY A 115 -25.86 13.97 7.11
C GLY A 115 -25.04 15.26 7.10
N GLU A 116 -23.88 15.30 7.79
CA GLU A 116 -22.91 16.38 7.67
C GLU A 116 -22.33 16.47 6.25
N SER A 117 -21.90 17.69 5.86
CA SER A 117 -21.28 17.91 4.56
C SER A 117 -19.95 17.17 4.47
N ARG A 118 -19.79 16.37 3.42
CA ARG A 118 -18.56 15.62 3.13
C ARG A 118 -17.70 16.33 2.11
N GLU A 119 -16.38 16.18 2.22
CA GLU A 119 -15.44 16.59 1.17
C GLU A 119 -15.56 15.66 -0.06
N LEU A 120 -15.91 14.39 0.18
CA LEU A 120 -16.10 13.38 -0.86
C LEU A 120 -17.55 12.86 -0.86
N PRO A 121 -18.53 13.67 -1.29
CA PRO A 121 -19.95 13.33 -1.17
C PRO A 121 -20.36 12.05 -1.93
N GLU A 122 -19.72 11.76 -3.06
CA GLU A 122 -19.98 10.57 -3.88
C GLU A 122 -19.25 9.30 -3.40
N ALA A 123 -18.37 9.41 -2.38
CA ALA A 123 -17.62 8.26 -1.90
C ALA A 123 -18.52 7.37 -1.00
N PRO A 124 -18.32 6.03 -1.02
CA PRO A 124 -18.97 5.13 -0.06
C PRO A 124 -18.78 5.58 1.39
N ALA A 125 -19.72 5.24 2.27
CA ALA A 125 -19.68 5.65 3.67
C ALA A 125 -18.44 5.12 4.43
N GLY A 126 -17.85 4.00 4.02
CA GLY A 126 -16.63 3.48 4.64
C GLY A 126 -15.35 4.21 4.25
N VAL A 127 -15.39 5.03 3.19
CA VAL A 127 -14.22 5.79 2.70
C VAL A 127 -14.06 7.08 3.50
N PRO A 128 -12.93 7.29 4.21
CA PRO A 128 -12.65 8.54 4.89
C PRO A 128 -12.54 9.70 3.90
N ASP A 129 -12.97 10.88 4.33
CA ASP A 129 -12.76 12.11 3.57
C ASP A 129 -11.29 12.52 3.61
N SER A 130 -10.66 12.43 4.79
CA SER A 130 -9.23 12.72 4.98
C SER A 130 -8.36 11.71 4.23
N PHE A 131 -7.40 12.24 3.45
CA PHE A 131 -6.43 11.43 2.72
C PHE A 131 -5.55 10.60 3.65
N GLU A 132 -5.00 11.25 4.67
CA GLU A 132 -4.10 10.62 5.63
C GLU A 132 -4.80 9.55 6.46
N GLU A 133 -6.03 9.81 6.92
CA GLU A 133 -6.81 8.80 7.64
C GLU A 133 -7.06 7.57 6.75
N HIS A 134 -7.41 7.78 5.49
CA HIS A 134 -7.64 6.69 4.53
C HIS A 134 -6.37 5.88 4.25
N VAL A 135 -5.24 6.54 4.01
CA VAL A 135 -3.95 5.87 3.80
C VAL A 135 -3.52 5.08 5.03
N LYS A 136 -3.59 5.68 6.22
CA LYS A 136 -3.22 5.01 7.47
C LYS A 136 -4.10 3.80 7.75
N LEU A 137 -5.41 3.94 7.55
CA LEU A 137 -6.34 2.83 7.74
C LEU A 137 -6.07 1.66 6.76
N MET A 138 -5.69 1.96 5.51
CA MET A 138 -5.26 0.94 4.55
C MET A 138 -3.90 0.33 4.91
N PHE A 139 -2.97 1.09 5.52
CA PHE A 139 -1.73 0.53 6.08
C PHE A 139 -1.97 -0.38 7.28
N ASP A 140 -2.89 -0.02 8.17
CA ASP A 140 -3.28 -0.85 9.32
C ASP A 140 -3.85 -2.20 8.86
N LEU A 141 -4.71 -2.19 7.83
CA LEU A 141 -5.25 -3.40 7.22
C LEU A 141 -4.16 -4.30 6.63
N GLN A 142 -3.18 -3.71 5.94
CA GLN A 142 -2.05 -4.45 5.37
C GLN A 142 -1.18 -5.09 6.46
N ALA A 143 -0.80 -4.32 7.50
CA ALA A 143 0.00 -4.82 8.60
C ALA A 143 -0.71 -5.95 9.37
N LEU A 144 -2.01 -5.80 9.64
CA LEU A 144 -2.80 -6.83 10.32
C LEU A 144 -2.93 -8.11 9.49
N ALA A 145 -3.11 -7.98 8.17
CA ALA A 145 -3.21 -9.13 7.27
C ALA A 145 -1.88 -9.88 7.14
N PHE A 146 -0.76 -9.17 7.11
CA PHE A 146 0.58 -9.78 7.14
C PHE A 146 0.85 -10.48 8.48
N ALA A 147 0.52 -9.83 9.62
CA ALA A 147 0.69 -10.41 10.95
C ALA A 147 -0.10 -11.71 11.19
N SER A 148 -1.13 -11.98 10.37
CA SER A 148 -1.98 -13.17 10.44
C SER A 148 -1.83 -14.12 9.25
N ASP A 149 -0.86 -13.88 8.36
CA ASP A 149 -0.62 -14.61 7.10
C ASP A 149 -1.91 -14.81 6.25
N VAL A 150 -2.84 -13.85 6.32
CA VAL A 150 -4.07 -13.86 5.51
C VAL A 150 -3.77 -13.64 4.03
N THR A 151 -2.74 -12.86 3.73
CA THR A 151 -2.19 -12.68 2.38
C THR A 151 -0.71 -12.32 2.49
N ARG A 152 0.07 -12.64 1.45
CA ARG A 152 1.51 -12.36 1.38
C ARG A 152 1.88 -11.16 0.53
N VAL A 153 0.92 -10.61 -0.22
CA VAL A 153 1.18 -9.53 -1.17
C VAL A 153 0.02 -8.54 -1.28
N PHE A 154 0.39 -7.25 -1.32
CA PHE A 154 -0.49 -6.14 -1.66
C PHE A 154 0.14 -5.27 -2.76
N SER A 155 -0.71 -4.68 -3.59
CA SER A 155 -0.37 -3.48 -4.35
C SER A 155 -1.25 -2.35 -3.86
N PHE A 156 -0.69 -1.18 -3.59
CA PHE A 156 -1.44 -0.06 -3.05
C PHE A 156 -1.18 1.22 -3.83
N LYS A 157 -2.22 1.71 -4.51
CA LYS A 157 -2.16 2.95 -5.29
C LYS A 157 -2.68 4.13 -4.46
N THR A 158 -1.77 4.97 -3.99
CA THR A 158 -2.12 6.08 -3.09
C THR A 158 -2.70 7.30 -3.80
N GLY A 159 -2.64 7.40 -5.13
CA GLY A 159 -3.23 8.52 -5.88
C GLY A 159 -3.11 8.34 -7.39
N ARG A 160 -3.73 9.24 -8.16
CA ARG A 160 -3.59 9.31 -9.62
C ARG A 160 -2.70 10.47 -10.03
N ASP A 161 -1.94 10.28 -11.11
CA ASP A 161 -1.11 11.35 -11.69
C ASP A 161 -1.95 12.53 -12.21
N ALA A 162 -3.18 12.26 -12.63
CA ALA A 162 -4.18 13.23 -13.06
C ALA A 162 -5.15 13.65 -11.93
N SER A 163 -4.77 13.46 -10.66
CA SER A 163 -5.63 13.83 -9.54
C SER A 163 -5.79 15.35 -9.43
N GLY A 164 -7.05 15.80 -9.37
CA GLY A 164 -7.39 17.17 -9.02
C GLY A 164 -7.44 17.42 -7.52
N ARG A 165 -7.11 16.42 -6.69
CA ARG A 165 -7.17 16.53 -5.24
C ARG A 165 -6.16 17.55 -4.71
N VAL A 166 -6.59 18.31 -3.71
CA VAL A 166 -5.75 19.21 -2.92
C VAL A 166 -5.41 18.51 -1.61
N TYR A 167 -4.21 18.77 -1.07
CA TYR A 167 -3.73 18.21 0.19
C TYR A 167 -3.32 19.36 1.13
N PRO A 168 -4.27 20.04 1.80
CA PRO A 168 -3.96 21.21 2.62
C PRO A 168 -2.91 20.94 3.71
N GLU A 169 -2.89 19.72 4.27
CA GLU A 169 -1.92 19.26 5.27
C GLU A 169 -0.48 19.27 4.76
N SER A 170 -0.27 19.25 3.45
CA SER A 170 1.04 19.42 2.84
C SER A 170 1.57 20.86 2.93
N GLY A 171 0.71 21.83 3.25
CA GLY A 171 1.03 23.26 3.30
C GLY A 171 0.89 23.97 1.95
N THR A 172 0.04 23.45 1.06
CA THR A 172 -0.37 24.08 -0.21
C THR A 172 -1.81 23.73 -0.57
N ASP A 173 -2.50 24.68 -1.20
CA ASP A 173 -3.85 24.50 -1.75
C ASP A 173 -3.85 24.17 -3.26
N ARG A 174 -2.66 23.93 -3.85
CA ARG A 174 -2.56 23.54 -5.25
C ARG A 174 -3.06 22.10 -5.43
N PRO A 175 -3.86 21.82 -6.48
CA PRO A 175 -4.23 20.44 -6.81
C PRO A 175 -3.02 19.66 -7.34
N PHE A 176 -2.93 18.37 -7.03
CA PHE A 176 -1.78 17.51 -7.36
C PHE A 176 -1.35 17.63 -8.82
N HIS A 177 -2.26 17.35 -9.75
CA HIS A 177 -1.96 17.38 -11.18
C HIS A 177 -1.58 18.78 -11.65
N GLY A 178 -2.25 19.82 -11.16
CA GLY A 178 -1.92 21.20 -11.53
C GLY A 178 -0.55 21.64 -11.00
N ALA A 179 -0.17 21.17 -9.81
CA ALA A 179 1.12 21.46 -9.19
C ALA A 179 2.29 20.80 -9.92
N SER A 180 2.08 19.61 -10.51
CA SER A 180 3.14 18.91 -11.23
C SER A 180 3.59 19.64 -12.51
N HIS A 181 2.73 20.48 -13.12
CA HIS A 181 3.07 21.36 -14.26
C HIS A 181 3.73 22.67 -13.83
N HIS A 182 4.86 22.57 -13.11
CA HIS A 182 5.54 23.71 -12.48
C HIS A 182 6.22 24.69 -13.46
N GLY A 183 6.38 24.32 -14.74
CA GLY A 183 6.96 25.17 -15.79
C GLY A 183 8.44 25.50 -15.58
N GLY A 184 9.18 24.66 -14.84
CA GLY A 184 10.58 24.88 -14.50
C GLY A 184 10.85 26.03 -13.50
N ARG A 185 9.83 26.63 -12.91
CA ARG A 185 9.99 27.72 -11.93
C ARG A 185 10.28 27.15 -10.55
N GLU A 186 11.37 27.59 -9.92
CA GLU A 186 11.81 27.10 -8.60
C GLU A 186 10.73 27.16 -7.53
N GLU A 187 10.02 28.28 -7.41
CA GLU A 187 8.90 28.43 -6.46
C GLU A 187 7.82 27.37 -6.66
N ALA A 188 7.43 27.11 -7.92
CA ALA A 188 6.41 26.11 -8.24
C ALA A 188 6.92 24.67 -8.03
N ILE A 189 8.22 24.42 -8.23
CA ILE A 189 8.86 23.14 -7.90
C ILE A 189 8.81 22.90 -6.38
N LEU A 190 9.18 23.89 -5.59
CA LEU A 190 9.13 23.80 -4.13
C LEU A 190 7.69 23.66 -3.61
N GLU A 191 6.71 24.22 -4.31
CA GLU A 191 5.30 24.02 -4.01
C GLU A 191 4.85 22.58 -4.27
N PHE A 192 5.22 21.99 -5.41
CA PHE A 192 4.94 20.57 -5.69
C PHE A 192 5.71 19.63 -4.74
N PHE A 193 6.93 20.01 -4.33
CA PHE A 193 7.72 19.27 -3.35
C PHE A 193 6.97 19.10 -2.02
N LYS A 194 6.21 20.11 -1.57
CA LYS A 194 5.39 19.99 -0.34
C LYS A 194 4.44 18.80 -0.39
N ILE A 195 3.73 18.62 -1.51
CA ILE A 195 2.79 17.52 -1.71
C ILE A 195 3.52 16.18 -1.71
N ASN A 196 4.63 16.06 -2.45
CA ASN A 196 5.43 14.83 -2.49
C ASN A 196 6.01 14.49 -1.10
N LYS A 197 6.49 15.49 -0.36
CA LYS A 197 6.97 15.33 1.02
C LYS A 197 5.85 14.82 1.92
N TYR A 198 4.64 15.37 1.81
CA TYR A 198 3.49 14.90 2.57
C TYR A 198 3.17 13.44 2.30
N HIS A 199 3.10 13.01 1.03
CA HIS A 199 2.84 11.61 0.69
C HIS A 199 3.90 10.66 1.26
N THR A 200 5.19 10.99 1.06
CA THR A 200 6.29 10.19 1.60
C THR A 200 6.36 10.18 3.12
N SER A 201 5.87 11.23 3.79
CA SER A 201 5.84 11.33 5.25
C SER A 201 4.89 10.34 5.93
N LEU A 202 4.01 9.70 5.17
CA LEU A 202 3.10 8.66 5.67
C LEU A 202 3.77 7.28 5.76
N LEU A 203 4.88 7.05 5.03
CA LEU A 203 5.57 5.76 5.04
C LEU A 203 6.07 5.33 6.42
N PRO A 204 6.67 6.21 7.26
CA PRO A 204 7.05 5.86 8.62
C PRO A 204 5.91 5.26 9.46
N TYR A 205 4.66 5.62 9.20
CA TYR A 205 3.51 5.02 9.89
C TYR A 205 3.40 3.52 9.59
N LEU A 206 3.43 3.12 8.32
CA LEU A 206 3.43 1.71 7.93
C LEU A 206 4.65 0.98 8.50
N LEU A 207 5.84 1.57 8.39
CA LEU A 207 7.08 0.94 8.89
C LEU A 207 7.01 0.69 10.39
N ASN A 208 6.53 1.66 11.17
CA ASN A 208 6.37 1.51 12.62
C ASN A 208 5.32 0.44 12.97
N ASN A 209 4.21 0.38 12.22
CA ASN A 209 3.20 -0.65 12.43
C ASN A 209 3.77 -2.05 12.20
N LEU A 210 4.50 -2.27 11.11
CA LEU A 210 5.17 -3.54 10.83
C LEU A 210 6.23 -3.85 11.90
N ALA A 211 7.04 -2.87 12.29
CA ALA A 211 8.07 -3.06 13.32
C ALA A 211 7.50 -3.39 14.71
N SER A 212 6.25 -3.03 14.98
CA SER A 212 5.58 -3.31 16.26
C SER A 212 5.07 -4.76 16.40
N VAL A 213 5.07 -5.53 15.31
CA VAL A 213 4.62 -6.93 15.30
C VAL A 213 5.83 -7.84 15.49
N GLU A 214 5.92 -8.47 16.66
CA GLU A 214 7.00 -9.40 17.01
C GLU A 214 6.85 -10.74 16.28
N GLU A 215 7.93 -11.20 15.64
CA GLU A 215 8.05 -12.52 15.01
C GLU A 215 9.13 -13.36 15.70
N ALA A 216 9.43 -14.55 15.19
CA ALA A 216 10.42 -15.44 15.81
C ALA A 216 11.84 -14.84 15.79
N ASP A 217 12.26 -14.30 14.65
CA ASP A 217 13.63 -13.82 14.40
C ASP A 217 13.70 -12.30 14.15
N GLY A 218 12.86 -11.53 14.87
CA GLY A 218 12.80 -10.07 14.74
C GLY A 218 11.37 -9.56 14.81
N ASN A 219 11.03 -8.65 13.90
CA ASN A 219 9.68 -8.14 13.73
C ASN A 219 9.23 -8.26 12.27
N LEU A 220 7.95 -8.02 12.02
CA LEU A 220 7.36 -8.16 10.69
C LEU A 220 8.00 -7.22 9.64
N LEU A 221 8.54 -6.06 10.03
CA LEU A 221 9.27 -5.19 9.09
C LEU A 221 10.57 -5.85 8.62
N ASP A 222 11.24 -6.63 9.48
CA ASP A 222 12.47 -7.35 9.12
C ASP A 222 12.19 -8.41 8.03
N ASN A 223 10.99 -8.98 8.01
CA ASN A 223 10.57 -10.00 7.05
C ASN A 223 9.71 -9.48 5.88
N THR A 224 9.43 -8.18 5.84
CA THR A 224 8.64 -7.56 4.76
C THR A 224 9.54 -6.85 3.75
N MET A 225 9.20 -6.95 2.47
CA MET A 225 9.73 -6.09 1.42
C MET A 225 8.69 -5.10 0.95
N ILE A 226 9.07 -3.82 0.85
CA ILE A 226 8.20 -2.75 0.37
C ILE A 226 8.89 -2.03 -0.78
N ILE A 227 8.22 -1.94 -1.92
CA ILE A 227 8.63 -1.11 -3.05
C ILE A 227 7.71 0.11 -3.08
N TYR A 228 8.29 1.31 -3.03
CA TYR A 228 7.57 2.58 -3.12
C TYR A 228 8.21 3.48 -4.17
N GLY A 229 7.40 4.15 -4.98
CA GLY A 229 7.91 5.00 -6.04
C GLY A 229 6.82 5.72 -6.82
N SER A 230 7.24 6.31 -7.93
CA SER A 230 6.38 7.02 -8.88
C SER A 230 6.65 6.50 -10.30
N PRO A 231 5.63 6.45 -11.17
CA PRO A 231 5.84 6.12 -12.59
C PRO A 231 6.57 7.23 -13.37
N MET A 232 6.72 8.43 -12.78
CA MET A 232 7.40 9.58 -13.39
C MET A 232 8.42 10.20 -12.44
N ALA A 233 9.58 10.56 -13.00
CA ALA A 233 10.62 11.33 -12.30
C ALA A 233 10.33 12.83 -12.27
N ASP A 234 9.71 13.34 -13.34
CA ASP A 234 9.33 14.74 -13.48
C ASP A 234 7.95 14.81 -14.16
N GLY A 235 6.96 15.27 -13.40
CA GLY A 235 5.59 15.40 -13.89
C GLY A 235 5.40 16.52 -14.91
N ASN A 236 6.17 17.60 -14.83
CA ASN A 236 6.09 18.73 -15.77
C ASN A 236 6.51 18.31 -17.18
N LEU A 237 7.50 17.41 -17.28
CA LEU A 237 7.98 16.87 -18.55
C LEU A 237 7.31 15.55 -18.95
N HIS A 238 6.45 14.98 -18.10
CA HIS A 238 5.98 13.59 -18.21
C HIS A 238 7.13 12.59 -18.41
N ASN A 239 8.24 12.81 -17.70
CA ASN A 239 9.45 12.04 -17.86
C ASN A 239 9.36 10.73 -17.06
N HIS A 240 9.36 9.61 -17.78
CA HIS A 240 9.36 8.24 -17.23
C HIS A 240 10.77 7.63 -17.13
N ARG A 241 11.82 8.45 -17.20
CA ARG A 241 13.22 8.01 -17.03
C ARG A 241 13.76 8.45 -15.68
N ARG A 242 14.54 7.56 -15.04
CA ARG A 242 15.12 7.77 -13.70
C ARG A 242 14.05 8.03 -12.62
N CYS A 243 12.93 7.32 -12.71
CA CYS A 243 11.84 7.44 -11.76
C CYS A 243 12.29 7.03 -10.34
N PRO A 244 11.77 7.67 -9.29
CA PRO A 244 12.14 7.33 -7.92
C PRO A 244 11.64 5.93 -7.57
N LEU A 245 12.55 5.12 -7.03
CA LEU A 245 12.27 3.78 -6.53
C LEU A 245 12.97 3.63 -5.17
N ILE A 246 12.21 3.31 -4.14
CA ILE A 246 12.69 3.09 -2.78
C ILE A 246 12.31 1.67 -2.38
N VAL A 247 13.29 0.92 -1.88
CA VAL A 247 13.07 -0.41 -1.29
C VAL A 247 13.24 -0.28 0.23
N LEU A 248 12.23 -0.70 0.99
CA LEU A 248 12.17 -0.61 2.44
C LEU A 248 11.86 -1.99 3.05
N GLY A 249 12.12 -2.13 4.35
CA GLY A 249 11.97 -3.39 5.09
C GLY A 249 13.18 -4.32 4.90
N GLY A 250 13.30 -5.34 5.75
CA GLY A 250 14.45 -6.24 5.76
C GLY A 250 14.39 -7.36 4.74
N ALA A 251 13.20 -7.67 4.21
CA ALA A 251 12.97 -8.74 3.24
C ALA A 251 13.60 -10.09 3.66
N GLY A 252 13.56 -10.44 4.95
CA GLY A 252 14.17 -11.67 5.47
C GLY A 252 15.70 -11.66 5.41
N GLY A 253 16.32 -10.48 5.39
CA GLY A 253 17.76 -10.28 5.26
C GLY A 253 18.25 -10.02 3.83
N HIS A 254 17.36 -10.05 2.83
CA HIS A 254 17.70 -9.80 1.43
C HIS A 254 17.83 -8.31 1.09
N ASN A 255 17.29 -7.40 1.91
CA ASN A 255 17.50 -5.97 1.74
C ASN A 255 18.48 -5.45 2.81
N PRO A 256 19.76 -5.18 2.45
CA PRO A 256 20.75 -4.68 3.42
C PRO A 256 20.45 -3.25 3.91
N GLY A 257 19.62 -2.49 3.19
CA GLY A 257 19.29 -1.10 3.52
C GLY A 257 20.49 -0.15 3.45
N ASN A 258 20.25 1.13 3.76
CA ASN A 258 21.28 2.18 3.78
C ASN A 258 22.09 2.34 2.46
N LEU A 259 21.46 2.03 1.32
CA LEU A 259 22.06 2.13 -0.01
C LEU A 259 21.44 3.29 -0.80
N HIS A 260 22.28 3.93 -1.62
CA HIS A 260 21.83 4.80 -2.71
C HIS A 260 22.56 4.39 -3.98
N LEU A 261 21.85 3.68 -4.86
CA LEU A 261 22.41 3.10 -6.07
C LEU A 261 21.98 3.91 -7.29
N LYS A 262 22.95 4.30 -8.11
CA LYS A 262 22.70 4.94 -9.41
C LYS A 262 22.88 3.89 -10.51
N ALA A 263 21.79 3.55 -11.18
CA ALA A 263 21.84 2.68 -12.35
C ALA A 263 22.50 3.39 -13.56
N PRO A 264 23.23 2.66 -14.42
CA PRO A 264 23.65 3.17 -15.72
C PRO A 264 22.47 3.66 -16.56
N ASP A 265 22.74 4.61 -17.46
CA ASP A 265 21.71 5.15 -18.35
C ASP A 265 21.17 4.03 -19.27
N GLY A 266 19.84 3.97 -19.39
CA GLY A 266 19.16 2.94 -20.18
C GLY A 266 18.88 1.64 -19.43
N THR A 267 19.27 1.52 -18.15
CA THR A 267 18.90 0.37 -17.33
C THR A 267 17.38 0.36 -17.07
N PRO A 268 16.64 -0.70 -17.46
CA PRO A 268 15.22 -0.81 -17.15
C PRO A 268 15.00 -0.87 -15.64
N MET A 269 13.95 -0.20 -15.14
CA MET A 269 13.56 -0.30 -13.72
C MET A 269 13.18 -1.75 -13.37
N ALA A 270 12.64 -2.49 -14.33
CA ALA A 270 12.27 -3.88 -14.16
C ALA A 270 13.45 -4.79 -13.79
N ASN A 271 14.71 -4.41 -14.06
CA ASN A 271 15.88 -5.16 -13.59
C ASN A 271 15.96 -5.20 -12.06
N VAL A 272 15.57 -4.12 -11.38
CA VAL A 272 15.48 -4.11 -9.91
C VAL A 272 14.37 -5.03 -9.45
N MET A 273 13.19 -4.97 -10.09
CA MET A 273 12.04 -5.80 -9.74
C MET A 273 12.34 -7.29 -9.93
N LEU A 274 13.06 -7.66 -11.00
CA LEU A 274 13.52 -9.03 -11.23
C LEU A 274 14.43 -9.52 -10.10
N SER A 275 15.44 -8.72 -9.73
CA SER A 275 16.33 -9.05 -8.60
C SER A 275 15.56 -9.26 -7.30
N LEU A 276 14.60 -8.38 -7.00
CA LEU A 276 13.76 -8.50 -5.81
C LEU A 276 12.87 -9.76 -5.84
N LEU A 277 12.36 -10.16 -7.01
CA LEU A 277 11.59 -11.41 -7.14
C LEU A 277 12.47 -12.64 -6.89
N HIS A 278 13.71 -12.64 -7.39
CA HIS A 278 14.67 -13.71 -7.13
C HIS A 278 15.06 -13.78 -5.65
N ASP A 279 15.25 -12.63 -5.01
CA ASP A 279 15.50 -12.53 -3.56
C ASP A 279 14.33 -13.10 -2.73
N LEU A 280 13.09 -13.06 -3.25
CA LEU A 280 11.92 -13.70 -2.65
C LEU A 280 11.77 -15.19 -3.00
N GLY A 281 12.73 -15.78 -3.69
CA GLY A 281 12.74 -17.20 -4.06
C GLY A 281 11.97 -17.53 -5.35
N VAL A 282 11.70 -16.54 -6.21
CA VAL A 282 11.15 -16.75 -7.56
C VAL A 282 12.30 -16.82 -8.57
N ASP A 283 13.26 -17.71 -8.34
CA ASP A 283 14.55 -17.79 -9.05
C ASP A 283 14.46 -18.41 -10.45
N ASP A 284 13.31 -18.98 -10.81
CA ASP A 284 13.02 -19.55 -12.12
C ASP A 284 12.54 -18.52 -13.16
N LEU A 285 12.27 -17.28 -12.74
CA LEU A 285 11.76 -16.24 -13.61
C LEU A 285 12.89 -15.61 -14.44
N GLU A 286 12.99 -15.93 -15.73
CA GLU A 286 14.09 -15.39 -16.55
C GLU A 286 14.00 -13.88 -16.83
N ASN A 287 12.79 -13.32 -16.83
CA ASN A 287 12.54 -11.90 -17.10
C ASN A 287 11.24 -11.41 -16.46
N PHE A 288 11.16 -10.11 -16.22
CA PHE A 288 9.99 -9.42 -15.71
C PHE A 288 9.80 -8.11 -16.48
N GLY A 289 8.64 -7.91 -17.09
CA GLY A 289 8.37 -6.70 -17.87
C GLY A 289 9.39 -6.50 -19.01
N ASP A 290 10.09 -5.36 -19.00
CA ASP A 290 11.15 -5.04 -19.95
C ASP A 290 12.56 -5.28 -19.39
N SER A 291 12.70 -6.13 -18.37
CA SER A 291 14.00 -6.41 -17.77
C SER A 291 14.97 -7.02 -18.80
N SER A 292 16.21 -6.55 -18.76
CA SER A 292 17.33 -7.05 -19.58
C SER A 292 18.32 -7.88 -18.79
N GLY A 293 18.04 -8.08 -17.50
CA GLY A 293 18.85 -8.81 -16.52
C GLY A 293 18.54 -8.35 -15.11
N GLU A 294 19.33 -8.79 -14.15
CA GLU A 294 19.26 -8.34 -12.75
C GLU A 294 19.96 -7.00 -12.54
N PHE A 295 19.61 -6.31 -11.46
CA PHE A 295 20.32 -5.15 -10.95
C PHE A 295 20.81 -5.42 -9.53
N SER A 296 22.14 -5.40 -9.33
CA SER A 296 22.74 -5.68 -8.02
C SER A 296 22.29 -4.66 -6.96
N LEU A 297 21.70 -5.17 -5.87
CA LEU A 297 21.25 -4.38 -4.71
C LEU A 297 22.29 -4.37 -3.59
N SER A 298 23.56 -4.35 -3.97
CA SER A 298 24.70 -4.27 -3.06
C SER A 298 25.66 -3.18 -3.51
N MET A 299 26.45 -2.63 -2.58
CA MET A 299 27.51 -1.70 -2.96
C MET A 299 28.54 -2.40 -3.84
N PRO A 300 29.09 -1.73 -4.86
CA PRO A 300 30.21 -2.28 -5.62
C PRO A 300 31.35 -2.61 -4.64
N VAL A 301 31.86 -3.84 -4.70
CA VAL A 301 33.06 -4.21 -3.94
C VAL A 301 34.21 -3.36 -4.45
N THR A 302 34.63 -2.36 -3.69
CA THR A 302 35.85 -1.61 -3.99
C THR A 302 37.03 -2.51 -3.67
N PHE A 303 37.63 -3.10 -4.70
CA PHE A 303 38.94 -3.73 -4.54
C PHE A 303 39.94 -2.62 -4.18
N SER A 304 40.38 -2.61 -2.92
CA SER A 304 41.57 -1.87 -2.51
C SER A 304 42.73 -2.38 -3.36
N THR A 305 43.15 -1.59 -4.34
CA THR A 305 44.44 -1.80 -4.98
C THR A 305 45.50 -1.57 -3.92
N ASN A 306 46.05 -2.65 -3.37
CA ASN A 306 47.28 -2.58 -2.58
C ASN A 306 48.35 -1.96 -3.46
N SER A 307 48.72 -0.72 -3.13
CA SER A 307 49.94 -0.04 -3.55
C SER A 307 51.16 -0.70 -2.91
#